data_AF-C5FVV5-F1
#
_entry.id   AF-C5FVV5-F1
#
_cell.length_a   1.000
_cell.length_b   1.000
_cell.length_c   1.000
_cell.angle_alpha   90.00
_cell.angle_beta   90.00
_cell.angle_gamma   90.00
#
_symmetry.space_group_name_H-M   'P 1'
#
loop_
_entity.id
_entity.type
_entity.pdbx_description
1 polymer ?
#
loop_
_entity_poly.entity_id
_entity_poly.type
_entity_poly.pdbx_seq_one_letter_code
_entity_poly.pdbx_strand_id
1 'polypeptide(L)'
;MTVSCDTPSGNISPTPQQAKKIESLKASIPKLQEQVEKTELSIVNAREKLNELAKGLNEPPDANGIVKKHIRLLHDYNEIKDIGQGLIGLIAQSRGERHIDVQNEFGIATAD
;
A
#
# COMPACT_ATOMS: atom_id res chain seq x y z
N MET A 1 -55.86 -25.61 -55.77
CA MET A 1 -55.81 -24.17 -56.06
C MET A 1 -54.89 -23.55 -55.01
N THR A 2 -53.59 -23.53 -55.29
CA THR A 2 -52.54 -23.07 -54.37
C THR A 2 -52.25 -21.61 -54.65
N VAL A 3 -52.57 -20.72 -53.70
CA VAL A 3 -52.25 -19.31 -53.78
C VAL A 3 -50.90 -19.10 -53.10
N SER A 4 -49.89 -18.78 -53.91
CA SER A 4 -48.55 -18.40 -53.47
C SER A 4 -48.59 -17.04 -52.79
N CYS A 5 -48.08 -16.98 -51.56
CA CYS A 5 -47.86 -15.76 -50.82
C CYS A 5 -46.52 -15.17 -51.26
N ASP A 6 -46.52 -14.24 -52.20
CA ASP A 6 -45.33 -13.44 -52.49
C ASP A 6 -45.10 -12.46 -51.33
N THR A 7 -44.14 -12.79 -50.45
CA THR A 7 -43.52 -11.81 -49.57
C THR A 7 -42.71 -10.83 -50.42
N PRO A 8 -43.07 -9.53 -50.47
CA PRO A 8 -42.20 -8.56 -51.10
C PRO A 8 -41.01 -8.35 -50.17
N SER A 9 -39.87 -8.90 -50.56
CA SER A 9 -38.57 -8.60 -49.97
C SER A 9 -38.28 -7.11 -50.22
N GLY A 10 -38.73 -6.28 -49.28
CA GLY A 10 -38.53 -4.84 -49.27
C GLY A 10 -37.07 -4.54 -49.00
N ASN A 11 -36.25 -4.56 -50.06
CA ASN A 11 -34.93 -3.95 -50.04
C ASN A 11 -35.10 -2.42 -50.08
N ILE A 12 -35.54 -1.84 -48.96
CA ILE A 12 -35.63 -0.40 -48.79
C ILE A 12 -34.20 0.11 -48.68
N SER A 13 -33.68 0.61 -49.80
CA SER A 13 -32.37 1.26 -49.82
C SER A 13 -32.35 2.38 -48.78
N PRO A 14 -31.30 2.48 -47.96
CA PRO A 14 -31.24 3.47 -46.89
C PRO A 14 -31.38 4.86 -47.51
N THR A 15 -32.29 5.66 -46.95
CA THR A 15 -32.39 7.07 -47.34
C THR A 15 -31.03 7.75 -47.16
N PRO A 16 -30.69 8.80 -47.93
CA PRO A 16 -29.38 9.45 -47.85
C PRO A 16 -28.98 9.88 -46.43
N GLN A 17 -29.97 10.17 -45.56
CA GLN A 17 -29.77 10.48 -44.15
C GLN A 17 -29.44 9.23 -43.31
N GLN A 18 -30.11 8.10 -43.57
CA GLN A 18 -29.81 6.81 -42.92
C GLN A 18 -28.44 6.27 -43.37
N ALA A 19 -28.08 6.42 -44.65
CA ALA A 19 -26.77 6.02 -45.17
C ALA A 19 -25.62 6.78 -44.47
N LYS A 20 -25.75 8.11 -44.31
CA LYS A 20 -24.80 8.94 -43.55
C LYS A 20 -24.71 8.53 -42.08
N LYS A 21 -25.85 8.20 -41.45
CA LYS A 21 -25.87 7.73 -40.06
C LYS A 21 -25.18 6.37 -39.93
N ILE A 22 -25.45 5.44 -40.85
CA ILE A 22 -24.80 4.12 -40.90
C ILE A 22 -23.28 4.27 -41.08
N GLU A 23 -22.84 5.18 -41.94
CA GLU A 23 -21.41 5.47 -42.15
C GLU A 23 -20.76 6.06 -40.89
N SER A 24 -21.41 7.02 -40.23
CA SER A 24 -20.93 7.59 -38.96
C SER A 24 -20.83 6.55 -37.84
N LEU A 25 -21.80 5.61 -37.78
CA LEU A 25 -21.82 4.54 -36.81
C LEU A 25 -20.73 3.51 -37.11
N LYS A 26 -20.55 3.13 -38.37
CA LYS A 26 -19.46 2.25 -38.83
C LYS A 26 -18.09 2.83 -38.49
N ALA A 27 -17.90 4.14 -38.60
CA ALA A 27 -16.67 4.82 -38.22
C ALA A 27 -16.47 4.89 -36.69
N SER A 28 -17.55 4.88 -35.91
CA SER A 28 -17.50 4.97 -34.44
C SER A 28 -17.22 3.62 -33.76
N ILE A 29 -17.64 2.51 -34.38
CA ILE A 29 -17.39 1.14 -33.89
C ILE A 29 -15.89 0.87 -33.62
N PRO A 30 -14.95 1.08 -34.56
CA PRO A 30 -13.53 0.80 -34.30
C PRO A 30 -12.95 1.70 -33.22
N LYS A 31 -13.38 2.97 -33.15
CA LYS A 31 -12.95 3.91 -32.12
C LYS A 31 -13.39 3.47 -30.72
N LEU A 32 -14.60 2.94 -30.58
CA LEU A 32 -15.10 2.42 -29.31
C LEU A 32 -14.40 1.11 -28.94
N GLN A 33 -14.12 0.25 -29.91
CA GLN A 33 -13.35 -0.99 -29.69
C GLN A 33 -11.94 -0.67 -29.19
N GLU A 34 -11.23 0.27 -29.82
CA GLU A 34 -9.91 0.74 -29.38
C GLU A 34 -9.96 1.33 -27.95
N GLN A 35 -11.02 2.08 -27.62
CA GLN A 35 -11.21 2.62 -26.27
C GLN A 35 -11.47 1.53 -25.22
N VAL A 36 -12.20 0.48 -25.57
CA VAL A 36 -12.43 -0.68 -24.70
C VAL A 36 -11.09 -1.38 -24.43
N GLU A 37 -10.33 -1.72 -25.47
CA GLU A 37 -9.02 -2.37 -25.32
C GLU A 37 -8.06 -1.54 -24.46
N LYS A 38 -8.00 -0.22 -24.69
CA LYS A 38 -7.17 0.69 -23.90
C LYS A 38 -7.59 0.74 -22.43
N THR A 39 -8.90 0.74 -22.17
CA THR A 39 -9.44 0.79 -20.81
C THR A 39 -9.19 -0.53 -20.08
N GLU A 40 -9.37 -1.67 -20.75
CA GLU A 40 -9.07 -2.99 -20.22
C GLU A 40 -7.59 -3.13 -19.85
N LEU A 41 -6.68 -2.69 -20.73
CA LEU A 41 -5.25 -2.64 -20.43
C LEU A 41 -4.95 -1.75 -19.22
N SER A 42 -5.60 -0.58 -19.11
CA SER A 42 -5.44 0.30 -17.95
C SER A 42 -5.94 -0.35 -16.66
N ILE A 43 -7.03 -1.13 -16.72
CA ILE A 43 -7.58 -1.85 -15.56
C ILE A 43 -6.62 -2.95 -15.11
N VAL A 44 -6.06 -3.73 -16.03
CA VAL A 44 -5.08 -4.78 -15.71
C VAL A 44 -3.85 -4.16 -15.04
N ASN A 45 -3.27 -3.13 -15.66
CA ASN A 45 -2.11 -2.42 -15.12
C ASN A 45 -2.38 -1.81 -13.73
N ALA A 46 -3.57 -1.24 -13.51
CA ALA A 46 -3.95 -0.69 -12.22
C ALA A 46 -4.10 -1.78 -11.16
N ARG A 47 -4.68 -2.94 -11.52
CA ARG A 47 -4.84 -4.09 -10.62
C ARG A 47 -3.50 -4.71 -10.22
N GLU A 48 -2.57 -4.85 -11.17
CA GLU A 48 -1.22 -5.35 -10.87
C GLU A 48 -0.49 -4.42 -9.91
N LYS A 49 -0.51 -3.10 -10.16
CA LYS A 49 0.08 -2.11 -9.25
C LYS A 49 -0.54 -2.15 -7.86
N LEU A 50 -1.87 -2.31 -7.76
CA LEU A 50 -2.55 -2.46 -6.48
C LEU A 50 -2.15 -3.75 -5.75
N ASN A 51 -2.02 -4.87 -6.47
CA ASN A 51 -1.60 -6.14 -5.89
C ASN A 51 -0.16 -6.08 -5.36
N GLU A 52 0.77 -5.49 -6.12
CA GLU A 52 2.15 -5.31 -5.68
C GLU A 52 2.24 -4.41 -4.44
N LEU A 53 1.45 -3.33 -4.38
CA LEU A 53 1.42 -2.46 -3.20
C LEU A 53 0.75 -3.15 -1.99
N ALA A 54 -0.32 -3.92 -2.23
CA ALA A 54 -1.06 -4.61 -1.18
C ALA A 54 -0.23 -5.74 -0.52
N LYS A 55 0.67 -6.40 -1.25
CA LYS A 55 1.60 -7.41 -0.68
C LYS A 55 2.41 -6.88 0.52
N GLY A 56 2.71 -5.58 0.56
CA GLY A 56 3.43 -4.97 1.69
C GLY A 56 2.55 -4.38 2.79
N LEU A 57 1.23 -4.26 2.58
CA LEU A 57 0.31 -3.54 3.46
C LEU A 57 -0.77 -4.44 4.10
N ASN A 58 -0.94 -5.67 3.63
CA ASN A 58 -2.01 -6.57 4.09
C ASN A 58 -1.76 -7.18 5.48
N GLU A 59 -0.62 -6.93 6.10
CA GLU A 59 -0.42 -7.27 7.50
C GLU A 59 -0.52 -6.00 8.35
N PRO A 60 -1.55 -5.85 9.19
CA PRO A 60 -1.50 -4.82 10.22
C PRO A 60 -0.22 -5.03 11.03
N PRO A 61 0.49 -3.96 11.43
CA PRO A 61 1.65 -4.10 12.30
C PRO A 61 1.24 -4.96 13.49
N ASP A 62 1.96 -6.05 13.76
CA ASP A 62 1.70 -6.90 14.92
C ASP A 62 1.86 -6.06 16.18
N ALA A 63 0.76 -5.46 16.64
CA ALA A 63 0.75 -4.55 17.77
C ALA A 63 1.30 -5.25 19.02
N ASN A 64 1.01 -6.55 19.16
CA ASN A 64 1.54 -7.37 20.24
C ASN A 64 3.05 -7.57 20.10
N GLY A 65 3.55 -7.83 18.89
CA GLY A 65 4.97 -7.91 18.59
C GLY A 65 5.72 -6.60 18.88
N ILE A 66 5.14 -5.46 18.53
CA ILE A 66 5.70 -4.14 18.82
C ILE A 66 5.77 -3.89 20.33
N VAL A 67 4.69 -4.14 21.06
CA VAL A 67 4.64 -3.97 22.51
C VAL A 67 5.64 -4.90 23.20
N LYS A 68 5.69 -6.18 22.81
CA LYS A 68 6.66 -7.15 23.34
C LYS A 68 8.11 -6.73 23.10
N LYS A 69 8.42 -6.23 21.90
CA LYS A 69 9.75 -5.70 21.59
C LYS A 69 10.09 -4.53 22.50
N HIS A 70 9.15 -3.62 22.73
CA HIS A 70 9.37 -2.46 23.58
C HIS A 70 9.55 -2.83 25.07
N ILE A 71 8.74 -3.77 25.58
CA ILE A 71 8.88 -4.32 26.93
C ILE A 71 10.27 -4.94 27.12
N ARG A 72 10.75 -5.70 26.13
CA ARG A 72 12.08 -6.31 26.18
C ARG A 72 13.18 -5.25 26.23
N LEU A 73 13.13 -4.24 25.36
CA LEU A 73 14.12 -3.16 25.36
C LEU A 73 14.16 -2.39 26.68
N LEU A 74 12.99 -2.15 27.31
CA LEU A 74 12.92 -1.51 28.62
C LEU A 74 13.52 -2.38 29.73
N HIS A 75 13.26 -3.69 29.72
CA HIS A 75 13.88 -4.59 30.69
C HIS A 75 15.40 -4.66 30.50
N ASP A 76 15.87 -4.83 29.26
CA ASP A 76 17.30 -4.91 28.95
C ASP A 76 18.01 -3.60 29.35
N TYR A 77 17.39 -2.43 29.11
CA TYR A 77 17.90 -1.13 29.53
C TYR A 77 17.94 -0.97 31.06
N ASN A 78 16.86 -1.35 31.76
CA ASN A 78 16.80 -1.23 33.21
C ASN A 78 17.83 -2.15 33.88
N GLU A 79 18.00 -3.37 33.36
CA GLU A 79 18.98 -4.32 33.90
C GLU A 79 20.41 -3.77 33.80
N ILE A 80 20.83 -3.28 32.63
CA ILE A 80 22.17 -2.70 32.48
C ILE A 80 22.35 -1.41 33.29
N LYS A 81 21.29 -0.58 33.38
CA LYS A 81 21.29 0.63 34.20
C LYS A 81 21.53 0.30 35.67
N ASP A 82 20.82 -0.68 36.21
CA ASP A 82 20.92 -1.05 37.62
C ASP A 82 22.30 -1.64 37.95
N ILE A 83 22.84 -2.49 37.07
CA ILE A 83 24.21 -3.00 37.18
C ILE A 83 25.22 -1.85 37.16
N GLY A 84 25.08 -0.93 36.20
CA GLY A 84 25.96 0.23 36.08
C GLY A 84 25.92 1.13 37.32
N GLN A 85 24.74 1.43 37.84
CA GLN A 85 24.56 2.20 39.07
C GLN A 85 25.17 1.49 40.28
N GLY A 86 25.04 0.17 40.38
CA GLY A 86 25.70 -0.63 41.41
C GLY A 86 27.23 -0.51 41.36
N LEU A 87 27.83 -0.64 40.17
CA LEU A 87 29.27 -0.51 39.96
C LEU A 87 29.77 0.90 40.29
N ILE A 88 29.06 1.94 39.85
CA ILE A 88 29.40 3.34 40.17
C ILE A 88 29.36 3.55 41.68
N GLY A 89 28.38 2.97 42.39
CA GLY A 89 28.27 3.07 43.84
C GLY A 89 29.47 2.45 44.55
N LEU A 90 30.00 1.33 44.05
CA LEU A 90 31.22 0.71 44.58
C LEU A 90 32.47 1.56 44.31
N ILE A 91 32.58 2.14 43.11
CA ILE A 91 33.70 3.02 42.74
C ILE A 91 33.69 4.28 43.61
N ALA A 92 32.54 4.93 43.75
CA ALA A 92 32.36 6.11 44.61
C ALA A 92 32.77 5.83 46.06
N GLN A 93 32.36 4.69 46.62
CA GLN A 93 32.77 4.27 47.97
C GLN A 93 34.28 4.07 48.08
N SER A 94 34.91 3.40 47.09
CA SER A 94 36.35 3.16 47.10
C SER A 94 37.19 4.44 46.98
N ARG A 95 36.69 5.45 46.25
CA ARG A 95 37.35 6.75 46.06
C ARG A 95 37.02 7.76 47.15
N GLY A 96 35.97 7.53 47.92
CA GLY A 96 35.43 8.51 48.88
C GLY A 96 34.76 9.71 48.21
N GLU A 97 34.39 9.58 46.94
CA GLU A 97 33.75 10.62 46.13
C GLU A 97 32.23 10.45 46.14
N ARG A 98 31.50 11.51 45.80
CA ARG A 98 30.04 11.39 45.68
C ARG A 98 29.70 10.69 44.37
N HIS A 99 28.65 9.88 44.43
CA HIS A 99 28.13 9.14 43.28
C HIS A 99 27.92 10.00 42.02
N ILE A 100 27.46 11.25 42.21
CA ILE A 100 27.21 12.22 41.12
C ILE A 100 28.53 12.65 40.46
N ASP A 101 29.60 12.79 41.22
CA ASP A 101 30.90 13.25 40.70
C ASP A 101 31.52 12.17 39.81
N VAL A 102 31.42 10.91 40.25
CA VAL A 102 31.84 9.74 39.48
C VAL A 102 30.98 9.56 38.22
N GLN A 103 29.65 9.74 38.29
CA GLN A 103 28.80 9.70 37.10
C GLN A 103 29.19 10.76 36.06
N ASN A 104 29.52 11.97 36.49
CA ASN A 104 29.95 13.05 35.62
C ASN A 104 31.31 12.75 34.96
N GLU A 105 32.25 12.16 35.70
CA GLU A 105 33.55 11.70 35.17
C GLU A 105 33.38 10.66 34.06
N PHE A 106 32.46 9.70 34.25
CA PHE A 106 32.17 8.66 33.26
C PHE A 106 31.19 9.10 32.16
N GLY A 107 30.73 10.35 32.16
CA GLY A 107 29.81 10.87 31.15
C GLY A 107 28.40 10.26 31.19
N ILE A 108 28.00 9.70 32.34
CA ILE A 108 26.69 9.03 32.56
C ILE A 108 25.65 10.05 33.06
N ALA A 109 25.95 11.35 32.93
CA ALA A 109 25.13 12.44 33.44
C ALA A 109 23.65 12.21 33.11
N THR A 110 22.82 12.15 34.16
CA THR A 110 21.37 12.05 34.05
C THR A 110 20.82 13.38 33.54
N ALA A 111 20.88 13.57 32.22
CA ALA A 111 20.23 14.66 31.53
C ALA A 111 19.28 14.03 30.49
N ASP A 112 18.13 13.58 30.99
CA ASP A 112 16.81 13.52 30.34
C ASP A 112 15.76 13.08 31.38
#